data_AF-A0A2A9FAN4-F1
#
_entry.id   AF-A0A2A9FAN4-F1
#
_cell.length_a   1.000
_cell.length_b   1.000
_cell.length_c   1.000
_cell.angle_alpha   90.00
_cell.angle_beta   90.00
_cell.angle_gamma   90.00
#
_symmetry.space_group_name_H-M   'P 1'
#
loop_
_entity.id
_entity.type
_entity.pdbx_description
1 polymer ?
#
loop_
_entity_poly.entity_id
_entity_poly.type
_entity_poly.pdbx_seq_one_letter_code
_entity_poly.pdbx_strand_id
1 'polypeptide(L)'
;MDEETLIALAFGDPPLIGGARLLSGDVPGTSPRRRLLTAIVLGARGRYAAATTILDRLRREPDPVVASLAGSTLASHRRQLGGHAAARKLDGAALLMVGARAVRPGQLDGGDVAPGRSATGQDRVEKRNDGAYGSRRDSGPEHPTGSVARDPNGAARHPADPDGAGLPTAVTGVAEAGRSDAADPASADPGGARTGAAPDDRSAAVAANHASSDPDVIDPDGLDVAGARADALLGLAADNLALGRSGAARRLAVRAAQADRRWRAAVRGGWVAAEIELAGGRPPDAVAPARRALEIARVRGARRHAVKSAIVLGVALTAAGEGGAIELLGAALEEAEKYELHSLTWVAAQVTADLDTGHAERYRFRSREVLHAVLQRADPCVMRIARESPWVPAGAG
;
A
#
# COMPACT_ATOMS: atom_id res chain seq x y z
N MET A 1 -4.12 17.76 19.98
CA MET A 1 -4.93 17.11 18.93
C MET A 1 -5.72 16.00 19.59
N ASP A 2 -7.02 16.22 19.64
CA ASP A 2 -8.11 15.28 19.91
C ASP A 2 -8.15 14.12 18.89
N GLU A 3 -9.13 13.22 19.03
CA GLU A 3 -9.27 12.06 18.13
C GLU A 3 -10.00 12.41 16.82
N GLU A 4 -10.96 13.32 16.84
CA GLU A 4 -11.74 13.72 15.67
C GLU A 4 -10.87 14.39 14.60
N THR A 5 -9.99 15.32 15.00
CA THR A 5 -9.00 15.95 14.13
C THR A 5 -8.01 14.92 13.56
N LEU A 6 -7.65 13.91 14.36
CA LEU A 6 -6.79 12.80 13.91
C LEU A 6 -7.48 11.89 12.90
N ILE A 7 -8.79 11.63 13.06
CA ILE A 7 -9.62 10.92 12.08
C ILE A 7 -9.75 11.75 10.79
N ALA A 8 -10.01 13.06 10.89
CA ALA A 8 -10.06 13.95 9.73
C ALA A 8 -8.74 13.94 8.93
N LEU A 9 -7.58 14.01 9.60
CA LEU A 9 -6.26 13.94 8.97
C LEU A 9 -5.90 12.57 8.38
N ALA A 10 -6.45 11.47 8.90
CA ALA A 10 -6.16 10.11 8.42
C ALA A 10 -7.13 9.64 7.32
N PHE A 11 -8.41 9.98 7.46
CA PHE A 11 -9.53 9.33 6.77
C PHE A 11 -10.63 10.27 6.26
N GLY A 12 -10.71 11.49 6.78
CA GLY A 12 -11.71 12.48 6.39
C GLY A 12 -11.15 13.62 5.56
N ASP A 13 -11.81 14.77 5.68
CA ASP A 13 -11.39 16.04 5.09
C ASP A 13 -10.76 16.92 6.18
N PRO A 14 -9.42 17.09 6.20
CA PRO A 14 -8.77 17.87 7.23
C PRO A 14 -8.85 19.39 6.94
N PRO A 15 -9.03 20.24 7.96
CA PRO A 15 -8.80 21.67 7.81
C PRO A 15 -7.34 21.96 7.44
N LEU A 16 -7.09 23.08 6.77
CA LEU A 16 -5.76 23.54 6.36
C LEU A 16 -4.94 24.06 7.57
N ILE A 17 -4.53 23.14 8.44
CA ILE A 17 -3.61 23.38 9.56
C ILE A 17 -2.17 23.29 9.03
N GLY A 18 -1.60 24.43 8.64
CA GLY A 18 -0.22 24.50 8.17
C GLY A 18 0.82 24.29 9.29
N GLY A 19 1.94 23.67 8.94
CA GLY A 19 3.22 23.91 9.62
C GLY A 19 3.40 23.31 11.02
N ALA A 20 3.87 22.06 11.06
CA ALA A 20 4.69 21.45 12.13
C ALA A 20 4.15 21.32 13.58
N ARG A 21 3.23 22.17 14.06
CA ARG A 21 2.67 22.06 15.43
C ARG A 21 1.72 20.85 15.55
N LEU A 22 1.65 20.29 16.77
CA LEU A 22 0.67 19.28 17.22
C LEU A 22 0.80 17.83 16.68
N LEU A 23 1.97 17.41 16.18
CA LEU A 23 2.36 15.98 16.15
C LEU A 23 3.62 15.74 17.02
N SER A 24 3.51 16.13 18.30
CA SER A 24 4.42 15.71 19.37
C SER A 24 4.25 14.22 19.61
N GLY A 25 5.34 13.46 19.65
CA GLY A 25 5.30 12.00 19.73
C GLY A 25 4.78 11.48 21.08
N ASP A 26 4.05 10.35 21.02
CA ASP A 26 3.69 9.43 22.12
C ASP A 26 3.57 10.07 23.51
N VAL A 27 2.59 10.98 23.66
CA VAL A 27 2.30 11.62 24.95
C VAL A 27 1.76 10.56 25.92
N PRO A 28 2.36 10.39 27.12
CA PRO A 28 1.91 9.40 28.10
C PRO A 28 0.42 9.53 28.42
N GLY A 29 -0.30 8.41 28.50
CA GLY A 29 -1.75 8.37 28.72
C GLY A 29 -2.62 8.52 27.46
N THR A 30 -2.04 8.65 26.26
CA THR A 30 -2.83 8.63 25.01
C THR A 30 -3.33 7.24 24.64
N SER A 31 -4.60 7.13 24.22
CA SER A 31 -5.23 5.85 23.87
C SER A 31 -4.48 5.15 22.71
N PRO A 32 -4.46 3.80 22.66
CA PRO A 32 -3.82 3.06 21.56
C PRO A 32 -4.35 3.50 20.18
N ARG A 33 -5.65 3.80 20.09
CA ARG A 33 -6.33 4.33 18.89
C ARG A 33 -5.80 5.70 18.46
N ARG A 34 -5.65 6.67 19.37
CA ARG A 34 -5.06 8.00 19.05
C ARG A 34 -3.59 7.89 18.66
N ARG A 35 -2.84 6.98 19.29
CA ARG A 35 -1.45 6.67 18.91
C ARG A 35 -1.38 6.06 17.50
N LEU A 36 -2.27 5.13 17.15
CA LEU A 36 -2.39 4.54 15.81
C LEU A 36 -2.69 5.62 14.74
N LEU A 37 -3.72 6.44 14.96
CA LEU A 37 -4.08 7.55 14.06
C LEU A 37 -2.92 8.53 13.88
N THR A 38 -2.24 8.90 14.98
CA THR A 38 -1.04 9.77 14.97
C THR A 38 0.04 9.17 14.06
N ALA A 39 0.29 7.87 14.15
CA ALA A 39 1.28 7.20 13.30
C ALA A 39 0.88 7.14 11.82
N ILE A 40 -0.42 6.97 11.51
CA ILE A 40 -0.95 7.01 10.14
C ILE A 40 -0.75 8.40 9.51
N VAL A 41 -1.04 9.47 10.25
CA VAL A 41 -0.83 10.86 9.79
C VAL A 41 0.66 11.19 9.64
N LEU A 42 1.52 10.73 10.57
CA LEU A 42 2.97 10.85 10.44
C LEU A 42 3.49 10.12 9.19
N GLY A 43 2.99 8.91 8.92
CA GLY A 43 3.30 8.15 7.70
C GLY A 43 2.85 8.86 6.42
N ALA A 44 1.64 9.42 6.40
CA ALA A 44 1.13 10.21 5.28
C ALA A 44 2.03 11.41 4.96
N ARG A 45 2.51 12.12 6.00
CA ARG A 45 3.45 13.24 5.90
C ARG A 45 4.92 12.82 5.69
N GLY A 46 5.19 11.53 5.47
CA GLY A 46 6.53 11.00 5.17
C GLY A 46 7.47 10.88 6.38
N ARG A 47 6.98 11.05 7.62
CA ARG A 47 7.79 10.99 8.85
C ARG A 47 7.92 9.56 9.36
N TYR A 48 8.40 8.65 8.51
CA TYR A 48 8.37 7.19 8.77
C TYR A 48 9.13 6.74 10.01
N ALA A 49 10.23 7.40 10.41
CA ALA A 49 10.93 7.09 11.65
C ALA A 49 10.02 7.36 12.88
N ALA A 50 9.42 8.54 12.95
CA ALA A 50 8.51 8.92 14.04
C ALA A 50 7.25 8.03 14.07
N ALA A 51 6.70 7.69 12.91
CA ALA A 51 5.59 6.74 12.82
C ALA A 51 6.01 5.33 13.29
N THR A 52 7.17 4.83 12.86
CA THR A 52 7.67 3.49 13.22
C THR A 52 7.90 3.35 14.73
N THR A 53 8.44 4.38 15.40
CA THR A 53 8.60 4.40 16.88
C THR A 53 7.27 4.16 17.62
N ILE A 54 6.16 4.69 17.11
CA ILE A 54 4.82 4.48 17.68
C ILE A 54 4.29 3.10 17.27
N LEU A 55 4.36 2.74 15.99
CA LEU A 55 3.82 1.49 15.45
C LEU A 55 4.47 0.25 16.08
N ASP A 56 5.79 0.26 16.31
CA ASP A 56 6.46 -0.86 16.95
C ASP A 56 6.10 -1.01 18.44
N ARG A 57 5.67 0.05 19.12
CA ARG A 57 5.05 -0.06 20.45
C ARG A 57 3.66 -0.70 20.33
N LEU A 58 2.81 -0.16 19.45
CA LEU A 58 1.44 -0.63 19.23
C LEU A 58 1.34 -2.08 18.75
N ARG A 59 2.30 -2.55 17.96
CA ARG A 59 2.43 -3.97 17.52
C ARG A 59 2.72 -4.96 18.66
N ARG A 60 2.98 -4.48 19.88
CA ARG A 60 3.24 -5.27 21.09
C ARG A 60 2.18 -5.07 22.18
N GLU A 61 1.15 -4.26 21.92
CA GLU A 61 0.02 -4.06 22.84
C GLU A 61 -0.86 -5.33 22.88
N PRO A 62 -1.62 -5.58 23.97
CA PRO A 62 -2.47 -6.78 24.08
C PRO A 62 -3.66 -6.82 23.11
N ASP A 63 -4.08 -5.67 22.57
CA ASP A 63 -5.20 -5.55 21.63
C ASP A 63 -4.81 -6.07 20.23
N PRO A 64 -5.41 -7.19 19.75
CA PRO A 64 -5.05 -7.79 18.47
C PRO A 64 -5.46 -6.92 17.27
N VAL A 65 -6.49 -6.07 17.41
CA VAL A 65 -6.95 -5.16 16.33
C VAL A 65 -5.95 -4.03 16.16
N VAL A 66 -5.57 -3.36 17.26
CA VAL A 66 -4.54 -2.31 17.24
C VAL A 66 -3.19 -2.88 16.80
N ALA A 67 -2.78 -4.05 17.29
CA ALA A 67 -1.54 -4.69 16.87
C ALA A 67 -1.55 -5.07 15.38
N SER A 68 -2.69 -5.54 14.84
CA SER A 68 -2.87 -5.79 13.41
C SER A 68 -2.77 -4.50 12.59
N LEU A 69 -3.58 -3.48 12.90
CA LEU A 69 -3.59 -2.20 12.19
C LEU A 69 -2.22 -1.52 12.22
N ALA A 70 -1.51 -1.59 13.35
CA ALA A 70 -0.14 -1.08 13.45
C ALA A 70 0.85 -1.89 12.60
N GLY A 71 0.68 -3.22 12.53
CA GLY A 71 1.42 -4.11 11.63
C GLY A 71 1.23 -3.74 10.15
N SER A 72 -0.01 -3.66 9.69
CA SER A 72 -0.35 -3.32 8.30
C SER A 72 0.03 -1.89 7.91
N THR A 73 -0.05 -0.94 8.85
CA THR A 73 0.43 0.44 8.65
C THR A 73 1.94 0.44 8.44
N LEU A 74 2.71 -0.26 9.29
CA LEU A 74 4.16 -0.37 9.12
C LEU A 74 4.54 -1.09 7.83
N ALA A 75 3.80 -2.14 7.46
CA ALA A 75 3.95 -2.83 6.18
C ALA A 75 3.79 -1.86 4.99
N SER A 76 2.79 -0.97 5.05
CA SER A 76 2.58 0.05 4.02
C SER A 76 3.77 1.01 3.86
N HIS A 77 4.45 1.39 4.95
CA HIS A 77 5.67 2.22 4.89
C HIS A 77 6.83 1.48 4.20
N ARG A 78 6.95 0.16 4.40
CA ARG A 78 7.98 -0.65 3.72
C ARG A 78 7.63 -0.81 2.23
N ARG A 79 6.36 -1.09 1.91
CA ARG A 79 5.85 -1.20 0.54
C ARG A 79 6.04 0.08 -0.28
N GLN A 80 5.82 1.24 0.34
CA GLN A 80 5.90 2.55 -0.34
C GLN A 80 7.30 2.87 -0.90
N LEU A 81 8.34 2.15 -0.46
CA LEU A 81 9.71 2.27 -0.97
C LEU A 81 10.23 0.93 -1.56
N GLY A 82 9.32 0.05 -2.01
CA GLY A 82 9.61 -1.21 -2.69
C GLY A 82 9.98 -2.41 -1.79
N GLY A 83 9.88 -2.26 -0.47
CA GLY A 83 10.22 -3.29 0.53
C GLY A 83 9.23 -4.45 0.65
N HIS A 84 8.68 -4.95 -0.46
CA HIS A 84 7.59 -5.93 -0.52
C HIS A 84 7.86 -7.22 0.27
N ALA A 85 9.10 -7.73 0.25
CA ALA A 85 9.48 -8.92 1.01
C ALA A 85 9.47 -8.71 2.54
N ALA A 86 9.64 -7.46 3.00
CA ALA A 86 9.51 -7.08 4.41
C ALA A 86 8.05 -6.76 4.77
N ALA A 87 7.35 -6.01 3.92
CA ALA A 87 5.93 -5.70 4.07
C ALA A 87 5.06 -6.98 4.16
N ARG A 88 5.32 -7.97 3.30
CA ARG A 88 4.62 -9.28 3.29
C ARG A 88 4.77 -10.07 4.60
N LYS A 89 5.88 -9.87 5.33
CA LYS A 89 6.08 -10.47 6.68
C LYS A 89 5.25 -9.74 7.73
N LEU A 90 5.15 -8.41 7.61
CA LEU A 90 4.40 -7.56 8.55
C LEU A 90 2.88 -7.74 8.39
N ASP A 91 2.33 -7.69 7.17
CA ASP A 91 0.91 -7.98 6.94
C ASP A 91 0.56 -9.45 7.23
N GLY A 92 1.50 -10.38 7.02
CA GLY A 92 1.34 -11.78 7.41
C GLY A 92 1.20 -11.95 8.93
N ALA A 93 1.98 -11.21 9.72
CA ALA A 93 1.85 -11.18 11.17
C ALA A 93 0.56 -10.47 11.63
N ALA A 94 0.20 -9.36 10.99
CA ALA A 94 -1.05 -8.63 11.27
C ALA A 94 -2.28 -9.54 11.07
N LEU A 95 -2.34 -10.26 9.95
CA LEU A 95 -3.44 -11.19 9.65
C LEU A 95 -3.56 -12.32 10.68
N LEU A 96 -2.48 -12.72 11.35
CA LEU A 96 -2.56 -13.71 12.43
C LEU A 96 -3.25 -13.15 13.68
N MET A 97 -2.97 -11.89 14.06
CA MET A 97 -3.58 -11.25 15.23
C MET A 97 -5.11 -11.23 15.14
N VAL A 98 -5.66 -10.84 13.99
CA VAL A 98 -7.12 -10.81 13.73
C VAL A 98 -7.66 -12.10 13.08
N GLY A 99 -6.80 -13.08 12.82
CA GLY A 99 -7.16 -14.39 12.28
C GLY A 99 -7.29 -15.50 13.32
N ALA A 100 -6.64 -15.36 14.48
CA ALA A 100 -6.55 -16.40 15.51
C ALA A 100 -7.87 -16.69 16.26
N ARG A 101 -8.93 -15.89 16.07
CA ARG A 101 -10.21 -16.01 16.79
C ARG A 101 -11.31 -16.69 15.96
N ALA A 102 -10.99 -17.82 15.34
CA ALA A 102 -11.91 -18.63 14.51
C ALA A 102 -12.08 -20.09 14.97
N VAL A 103 -11.53 -20.47 16.13
CA VAL A 103 -11.87 -21.71 16.86
C VAL A 103 -11.97 -21.37 18.34
N ARG A 104 -13.12 -21.65 18.97
CA ARG A 104 -13.20 -21.79 20.43
C ARG A 104 -12.95 -23.27 20.77
N PRO A 105 -11.92 -23.62 21.57
CA PRO A 105 -11.86 -24.93 22.20
C PRO A 105 -13.11 -25.07 23.08
N GLY A 106 -13.91 -26.13 22.88
CA GLY A 106 -15.19 -26.32 23.59
C GLY A 106 -16.46 -26.15 22.76
N GLN A 107 -16.39 -26.03 21.43
CA GLN A 107 -17.57 -26.19 20.55
C GLN A 107 -17.45 -27.44 19.65
N LEU A 108 -16.99 -28.54 20.26
CA LEU A 108 -16.98 -29.89 19.71
C LEU A 108 -17.47 -30.86 20.80
N ASP A 109 -18.75 -30.75 21.15
CA ASP A 109 -19.48 -31.75 21.94
C ASP A 109 -20.99 -31.58 21.73
N GLY A 110 -21.78 -32.63 21.99
CA GLY A 110 -23.25 -32.57 21.93
C GLY A 110 -23.90 -32.90 20.58
N GLY A 111 -23.37 -33.88 19.85
CA GLY A 111 -24.04 -34.49 18.69
C GLY A 111 -24.28 -35.98 18.90
N ASP A 112 -25.49 -36.36 19.32
CA ASP A 112 -25.86 -37.77 19.56
C ASP A 112 -25.75 -38.63 18.30
N VAL A 113 -24.94 -39.69 18.36
CA VAL A 113 -24.85 -40.73 17.33
C VAL A 113 -25.20 -42.07 17.95
N ALA A 114 -26.47 -42.45 17.86
CA ALA A 114 -26.94 -43.77 18.28
C ALA A 114 -26.37 -44.88 17.37
N PRO A 115 -25.89 -46.03 17.90
CA PRO A 115 -25.27 -47.09 17.11
C PRO A 115 -26.31 -47.90 16.30
N GLY A 116 -26.40 -47.62 15.00
CA GLY A 116 -27.51 -48.02 14.11
C GLY A 116 -27.30 -49.21 13.15
N ARG A 117 -26.64 -50.29 13.59
CA ARG A 117 -26.51 -51.61 12.90
C ARG A 117 -25.77 -51.67 11.55
N SER A 118 -25.03 -52.77 11.38
CA SER A 118 -24.49 -53.23 10.10
C SER A 118 -25.53 -54.03 9.30
N ALA A 119 -25.43 -53.97 7.97
CA ALA A 119 -26.03 -54.93 7.04
C ALA A 119 -25.07 -55.17 5.86
N THR A 120 -24.97 -56.42 5.42
CA THR A 120 -24.04 -56.85 4.36
C THR A 120 -24.64 -56.65 2.97
N GLY A 121 -23.81 -56.26 2.00
CA GLY A 121 -24.18 -56.21 0.59
C GLY A 121 -22.95 -56.17 -0.31
N GLN A 122 -22.47 -57.34 -0.73
CA GLN A 122 -21.60 -57.45 -1.90
C GLN A 122 -22.48 -57.39 -3.15
N ASP A 123 -22.07 -56.65 -4.17
CA ASP A 123 -22.27 -57.15 -5.54
C ASP A 123 -21.19 -56.61 -6.50
N ARG A 124 -20.91 -57.37 -7.57
CA ARG A 124 -19.74 -57.16 -8.44
C ARG A 124 -20.03 -57.65 -9.86
N VAL A 125 -20.20 -56.72 -10.80
CA VAL A 125 -20.31 -57.03 -12.24
C VAL A 125 -19.37 -56.14 -13.06
N GLU A 126 -18.66 -56.74 -14.01
CA GLU A 126 -17.65 -56.09 -14.86
C GLU A 126 -18.18 -55.71 -16.25
N LYS A 127 -17.58 -54.67 -16.85
CA LYS A 127 -17.27 -54.47 -18.30
C LYS A 127 -16.54 -53.11 -18.45
N ARG A 128 -15.39 -52.90 -19.12
CA ARG A 128 -14.73 -53.49 -20.32
C ARG A 128 -15.53 -53.30 -21.61
N ASN A 129 -14.98 -53.02 -22.80
CA ASN A 129 -13.67 -52.62 -23.40
C ASN A 129 -14.05 -52.14 -24.85
N ASP A 130 -13.37 -51.32 -25.66
CA ASP A 130 -12.12 -50.51 -25.67
C ASP A 130 -12.32 -49.32 -26.66
N GLY A 131 -11.30 -48.48 -26.95
CA GLY A 131 -11.46 -47.38 -27.93
C GLY A 131 -10.20 -46.61 -28.39
N ALA A 132 -9.08 -47.29 -28.68
CA ALA A 132 -7.84 -46.63 -29.13
C ALA A 132 -7.58 -46.73 -30.65
N TYR A 133 -6.99 -45.67 -31.23
CA TYR A 133 -6.54 -45.61 -32.63
C TYR A 133 -5.39 -44.58 -32.73
N GLY A 134 -4.26 -44.83 -33.40
CA GLY A 134 -3.74 -46.08 -33.97
C GLY A 134 -2.31 -45.83 -34.48
N SER A 135 -1.35 -46.71 -34.20
CA SER A 135 0.06 -46.49 -34.54
C SER A 135 0.46 -47.12 -35.87
N ARG A 136 1.43 -46.51 -36.57
CA ARG A 136 2.33 -47.22 -37.48
C ARG A 136 3.78 -46.87 -37.13
N ARG A 137 4.68 -47.82 -37.36
CA ARG A 137 6.12 -47.72 -37.13
C ARG A 137 6.81 -47.54 -38.49
N ASP A 138 8.03 -47.03 -38.45
CA ASP A 138 9.11 -47.74 -39.15
C ASP A 138 10.42 -47.61 -38.36
N SER A 139 11.53 -48.07 -38.94
CA SER A 139 12.64 -48.71 -38.23
C SER A 139 13.97 -47.98 -38.42
N GLY A 140 14.85 -48.03 -37.41
CA GLY A 140 16.26 -47.60 -37.52
C GLY A 140 17.17 -48.75 -38.03
N PRO A 141 18.47 -48.80 -37.67
CA PRO A 141 19.26 -47.89 -36.80
C PRO A 141 20.58 -47.40 -37.45
N GLU A 142 21.38 -46.57 -36.75
CA GLU A 142 22.87 -46.60 -36.74
C GLU A 142 23.43 -45.86 -35.48
N HIS A 143 24.72 -46.08 -35.18
CA HIS A 143 25.52 -45.61 -34.01
C HIS A 143 27.01 -45.52 -34.46
N PRO A 144 27.96 -45.00 -33.65
CA PRO A 144 28.00 -43.80 -32.81
C PRO A 144 29.32 -43.01 -33.04
N THR A 145 29.55 -41.90 -32.31
CA THR A 145 30.85 -41.26 -31.88
C THR A 145 30.65 -39.75 -31.66
N GLY A 146 31.48 -39.03 -30.89
CA GLY A 146 32.61 -39.43 -30.05
C GLY A 146 32.90 -38.34 -28.99
N SER A 147 33.82 -38.61 -28.05
CA SER A 147 34.10 -37.73 -26.90
C SER A 147 35.32 -36.82 -27.08
N VAL A 148 35.22 -35.56 -26.65
CA VAL A 148 36.37 -34.73 -26.21
C VAL A 148 35.96 -33.98 -24.94
N ALA A 149 36.90 -33.71 -24.04
CA ALA A 149 36.66 -33.02 -22.77
C ALA A 149 37.69 -31.89 -22.55
N ARG A 150 37.27 -30.84 -21.82
CA ARG A 150 38.11 -29.72 -21.31
C ARG A 150 38.67 -28.81 -22.42
N ASP A 151 39.18 -27.60 -22.15
CA ASP A 151 39.51 -26.92 -20.88
C ASP A 151 39.09 -25.41 -20.93
N PRO A 152 39.38 -24.55 -19.92
CA PRO A 152 38.74 -23.24 -19.80
C PRO A 152 39.51 -22.04 -20.41
N ASN A 153 38.82 -20.90 -20.42
CA ASN A 153 39.34 -19.53 -20.54
C ASN A 153 39.79 -19.08 -21.95
N GLY A 154 38.98 -18.22 -22.59
CA GLY A 154 39.27 -17.58 -23.87
C GLY A 154 38.40 -16.33 -24.06
N ALA A 155 39.00 -15.22 -24.51
CA ALA A 155 38.37 -13.90 -24.48
C ALA A 155 37.70 -13.48 -25.81
N ALA A 156 36.70 -12.59 -25.66
CA ALA A 156 36.19 -11.62 -26.64
C ALA A 156 35.79 -12.08 -28.06
N ARG A 157 34.48 -11.95 -28.37
CA ARG A 157 33.94 -11.66 -29.72
C ARG A 157 32.50 -11.10 -29.64
N HIS A 158 32.34 -9.84 -30.06
CA HIS A 158 31.11 -9.33 -30.69
C HIS A 158 31.06 -9.85 -32.17
N PRO A 159 29.98 -9.62 -32.96
CA PRO A 159 28.72 -8.93 -32.67
C PRO A 159 27.43 -9.72 -33.03
N ALA A 160 26.28 -9.26 -32.55
CA ALA A 160 25.00 -9.20 -33.30
C ALA A 160 23.97 -8.37 -32.49
N ASP A 161 23.24 -7.48 -33.16
CA ASP A 161 22.00 -6.87 -32.66
C ASP A 161 20.80 -7.80 -32.93
N PRO A 162 19.68 -7.68 -32.19
CA PRO A 162 18.58 -6.89 -32.75
C PRO A 162 17.79 -6.02 -31.74
N ASP A 163 17.18 -4.98 -32.30
CA ASP A 163 16.34 -3.94 -31.69
C ASP A 163 15.29 -4.37 -30.64
N GLY A 164 14.90 -3.41 -29.79
CA GLY A 164 13.47 -3.22 -29.51
C GLY A 164 12.96 -3.09 -28.07
N ALA A 165 13.66 -2.45 -27.13
CA ALA A 165 13.10 -2.17 -25.79
C ALA A 165 13.65 -0.93 -25.05
N GLY A 166 13.82 0.21 -25.74
CA GLY A 166 14.22 1.47 -25.11
C GLY A 166 13.48 2.67 -25.70
N LEU A 167 12.74 3.43 -24.89
CA LEU A 167 12.18 4.72 -25.31
C LEU A 167 13.28 5.79 -25.30
N PRO A 168 13.54 6.48 -26.43
CA PRO A 168 14.76 7.26 -26.61
C PRO A 168 14.70 8.69 -26.04
N THR A 169 15.88 9.23 -25.76
CA THR A 169 16.08 10.59 -25.23
C THR A 169 16.49 11.57 -26.34
N ALA A 170 16.15 12.86 -26.14
CA ALA A 170 16.75 14.06 -26.73
C ALA A 170 16.52 14.42 -28.21
N VAL A 171 15.98 15.62 -28.43
CA VAL A 171 16.42 16.61 -29.45
C VAL A 171 16.41 18.00 -28.77
N THR A 172 17.32 18.90 -29.16
CA THR A 172 17.58 20.20 -28.49
C THR A 172 17.32 21.41 -29.42
N GLY A 173 16.84 22.55 -28.90
CA GLY A 173 16.67 23.77 -29.71
C GLY A 173 16.34 25.07 -28.95
N VAL A 174 17.40 25.81 -28.56
CA VAL A 174 17.55 27.29 -28.46
C VAL A 174 16.32 28.20 -28.21
N ALA A 175 16.31 28.93 -27.07
CA ALA A 175 16.05 30.39 -26.97
C ALA A 175 16.27 30.90 -25.52
N GLU A 176 16.56 32.21 -25.36
CA GLU A 176 16.83 32.87 -24.07
C GLU A 176 15.75 33.90 -23.65
N ALA A 177 15.97 34.54 -22.49
CA ALA A 177 15.21 35.61 -21.81
C ALA A 177 14.05 35.16 -20.87
N GLY A 178 13.84 35.80 -19.71
CA GLY A 178 14.54 36.96 -19.13
C GLY A 178 14.27 37.16 -17.62
N ARG A 179 14.93 38.16 -17.02
CA ARG A 179 14.78 38.60 -15.60
C ARG A 179 13.48 39.43 -15.44
N SER A 180 12.95 39.77 -14.26
CA SER A 180 13.58 40.00 -12.95
C SER A 180 12.60 39.92 -11.76
N ASP A 181 13.15 39.89 -10.54
CA ASP A 181 12.94 40.82 -9.40
C ASP A 181 11.89 41.94 -9.62
N ALA A 182 11.07 42.40 -8.65
CA ALA A 182 10.95 42.16 -7.19
C ALA A 182 9.49 42.51 -6.72
N ALA A 183 9.06 42.67 -5.45
CA ALA A 183 9.69 42.73 -4.12
C ALA A 183 8.66 42.43 -2.99
N ASP A 184 9.14 42.36 -1.73
CA ASP A 184 8.38 42.57 -0.47
C ASP A 184 8.27 44.09 -0.19
N PRO A 185 7.30 44.64 0.60
CA PRO A 185 7.53 44.67 2.05
C PRO A 185 6.28 44.69 2.99
N ALA A 186 6.34 43.83 4.02
CA ALA A 186 6.28 44.17 5.46
C ALA A 186 4.97 44.58 6.20
N SER A 187 4.83 43.94 7.38
CA SER A 187 4.42 44.47 8.70
C SER A 187 2.96 44.87 9.00
N ALA A 188 2.39 44.22 10.03
CA ALA A 188 1.96 44.85 11.28
C ALA A 188 1.74 43.81 12.41
N ASP A 189 2.06 44.16 13.66
CA ASP A 189 1.62 43.51 14.91
C ASP A 189 0.92 44.58 15.77
N PRO A 190 -0.07 44.21 16.61
CA PRO A 190 0.15 44.47 18.04
C PRO A 190 -0.41 43.39 18.98
N GLY A 191 0.45 42.89 19.88
CA GLY A 191 0.14 41.92 20.92
C GLY A 191 -0.86 42.31 22.04
N GLY A 192 -1.00 41.43 23.05
CA GLY A 192 -1.94 41.64 24.16
C GLY A 192 -1.98 40.55 25.26
N ALA A 193 -1.38 40.88 26.42
CA ALA A 193 -1.72 40.40 27.78
C ALA A 193 -1.56 38.91 28.21
N ARG A 194 -1.50 38.75 29.54
CA ARG A 194 -1.60 37.53 30.39
C ARG A 194 -2.75 37.83 31.39
N THR A 195 -3.37 36.96 32.21
CA THR A 195 -2.94 35.85 33.08
C THR A 195 -4.17 35.02 33.54
N GLY A 196 -3.99 33.84 34.17
CA GLY A 196 -5.05 33.17 34.96
C GLY A 196 -4.79 31.67 35.21
N ALA A 197 -5.01 31.16 36.42
CA ALA A 197 -4.77 29.75 36.80
C ALA A 197 -5.51 29.30 38.08
N ALA A 198 -5.52 27.97 38.31
CA ALA A 198 -6.06 27.20 39.44
C ALA A 198 -7.59 26.95 39.47
N PRO A 199 -8.08 25.88 40.15
CA PRO A 199 -7.36 24.81 40.87
C PRO A 199 -7.53 23.39 40.27
N ASP A 200 -6.90 22.38 40.88
CA ASP A 200 -6.94 20.97 40.46
C ASP A 200 -8.25 20.23 40.86
N ASP A 201 -8.73 19.35 39.98
CA ASP A 201 -9.61 18.22 40.32
C ASP A 201 -9.02 16.90 39.78
N ARG A 202 -8.01 16.37 40.48
CA ARG A 202 -7.30 15.14 40.08
C ARG A 202 -7.90 13.85 40.63
N SER A 203 -8.99 13.93 41.40
CA SER A 203 -9.51 12.81 42.18
C SER A 203 -10.49 11.92 41.40
N ALA A 204 -11.21 12.48 40.42
CA ALA A 204 -12.19 11.74 39.62
C ALA A 204 -11.58 11.02 38.39
N ALA A 205 -10.39 11.42 37.94
CA ALA A 205 -9.87 11.08 36.61
C ALA A 205 -9.36 9.62 36.43
N VAL A 206 -9.31 8.81 37.49
CA VAL A 206 -8.68 7.47 37.46
C VAL A 206 -9.67 6.36 37.05
N ALA A 207 -10.98 6.61 37.11
CA ALA A 207 -12.02 5.60 36.89
C ALA A 207 -12.56 5.51 35.43
N ALA A 208 -12.10 6.36 34.51
CA ALA A 208 -12.69 6.53 33.18
C ALA A 208 -11.86 5.92 32.02
N ASN A 209 -10.86 5.07 32.31
CA ASN A 209 -9.87 4.63 31.32
C ASN A 209 -9.88 3.11 31.07
N HIS A 210 -11.08 2.54 30.92
CA HIS A 210 -11.30 1.31 30.17
C HIS A 210 -12.11 1.66 28.93
N ALA A 211 -11.42 1.95 27.82
CA ALA A 211 -12.06 2.02 26.52
C ALA A 211 -12.57 0.61 26.17
N SER A 212 -13.89 0.42 26.27
CA SER A 212 -14.53 -0.85 25.98
C SER A 212 -14.31 -1.21 24.52
N SER A 213 -13.53 -2.28 24.29
CA SER A 213 -13.49 -2.99 23.02
C SER A 213 -14.76 -3.84 22.88
N ASP A 214 -15.90 -3.16 22.88
CA ASP A 214 -17.20 -3.75 22.65
C ASP A 214 -17.24 -4.27 21.20
N PRO A 215 -17.35 -5.59 20.98
CA PRO A 215 -17.20 -6.19 19.65
C PRO A 215 -18.33 -5.79 18.68
N ASP A 216 -19.44 -5.26 19.18
CA ASP A 216 -20.60 -4.87 18.37
C ASP A 216 -20.53 -3.40 17.88
N VAL A 217 -19.56 -2.61 18.36
CA VAL A 217 -19.34 -1.23 17.90
C VAL A 217 -18.58 -1.21 16.57
N ILE A 218 -19.34 -1.20 15.46
CA ILE A 218 -18.83 -1.11 14.10
C ILE A 218 -18.10 0.22 13.87
N ASP A 219 -16.82 0.17 13.50
CA ASP A 219 -16.06 1.37 13.19
C ASP A 219 -16.37 1.87 11.74
N PRO A 220 -16.74 3.15 11.53
CA PRO A 220 -17.14 3.64 10.21
C PRO A 220 -15.98 3.70 9.20
N ASP A 221 -14.74 3.77 9.68
CA ASP A 221 -13.52 3.76 8.88
C ASP A 221 -12.82 2.38 8.91
N GLY A 222 -13.43 1.36 9.51
CA GLY A 222 -12.89 0.01 9.59
C GLY A 222 -11.60 -0.09 10.40
N LEU A 223 -11.54 0.56 11.56
CA LEU A 223 -10.52 0.34 12.60
C LEU A 223 -10.90 -0.77 13.61
N ASP A 224 -11.66 -1.76 13.14
CA ASP A 224 -12.09 -2.95 13.90
C ASP A 224 -11.52 -4.25 13.31
N VAL A 225 -11.93 -5.40 13.85
CA VAL A 225 -11.47 -6.74 13.41
C VAL A 225 -11.65 -6.96 11.91
N ALA A 226 -12.78 -6.54 11.34
CA ALA A 226 -13.11 -6.76 9.93
C ALA A 226 -12.24 -5.90 9.01
N GLY A 227 -12.12 -4.60 9.30
CA GLY A 227 -11.30 -3.69 8.52
C GLY A 227 -9.79 -3.97 8.65
N ALA A 228 -9.32 -4.33 9.86
CA ALA A 228 -7.94 -4.76 10.10
C ALA A 228 -7.58 -6.05 9.33
N ARG A 229 -8.53 -6.99 9.23
CA ARG A 229 -8.36 -8.23 8.47
C ARG A 229 -8.34 -7.96 6.96
N ALA A 230 -9.21 -7.07 6.46
CA ALA A 230 -9.19 -6.65 5.07
C ALA A 230 -7.89 -5.90 4.71
N ASP A 231 -7.39 -5.03 5.59
CA ASP A 231 -6.11 -4.34 5.43
C ASP A 231 -4.93 -5.30 5.23
N ALA A 232 -4.79 -6.28 6.12
CA ALA A 232 -3.70 -7.25 6.05
C ALA A 232 -3.83 -8.15 4.80
N LEU A 233 -5.04 -8.52 4.39
CA LEU A 233 -5.28 -9.26 3.15
C LEU A 233 -4.94 -8.43 1.89
N LEU A 234 -5.25 -7.14 1.87
CA LEU A 234 -4.90 -6.23 0.75
C LEU A 234 -3.39 -5.93 0.70
N GLY A 235 -2.75 -5.76 1.86
CA GLY A 235 -1.30 -5.61 1.94
C GLY A 235 -0.56 -6.86 1.44
N LEU A 236 -0.98 -8.04 1.89
CA LEU A 236 -0.52 -9.32 1.34
C LEU A 236 -0.81 -9.44 -0.17
N ALA A 237 -1.96 -8.97 -0.67
CA ALA A 237 -2.27 -9.03 -2.09
C ALA A 237 -1.28 -8.20 -2.91
N ALA A 238 -1.06 -6.94 -2.53
CA ALA A 238 -0.12 -6.03 -3.19
C ALA A 238 1.33 -6.56 -3.19
N ASP A 239 1.83 -7.09 -2.06
CA ASP A 239 3.20 -7.61 -2.04
C ASP A 239 3.35 -8.95 -2.77
N ASN A 240 2.33 -9.81 -2.76
CA ASN A 240 2.40 -11.01 -3.60
C ASN A 240 2.35 -10.62 -5.09
N LEU A 241 1.64 -9.57 -5.48
CA LEU A 241 1.68 -9.05 -6.85
C LEU A 241 3.09 -8.57 -7.24
N ALA A 242 3.67 -7.66 -6.44
CA ALA A 242 5.01 -7.11 -6.69
C ALA A 242 6.14 -8.16 -6.62
N LEU A 243 5.90 -9.30 -5.96
CA LEU A 243 6.80 -10.48 -5.95
C LEU A 243 6.46 -11.50 -7.05
N GLY A 244 5.72 -11.11 -8.10
CA GLY A 244 5.42 -11.93 -9.29
C GLY A 244 4.34 -13.00 -9.10
N ARG A 245 3.55 -12.95 -8.02
CA ARG A 245 2.61 -14.01 -7.61
C ARG A 245 1.15 -13.57 -7.82
N SER A 246 0.82 -13.08 -9.02
CA SER A 246 -0.48 -12.49 -9.37
C SER A 246 -1.67 -13.40 -9.05
N GLY A 247 -1.54 -14.71 -9.20
CA GLY A 247 -2.57 -15.69 -8.81
C GLY A 247 -2.83 -15.77 -7.30
N ALA A 248 -1.83 -15.49 -6.46
CA ALA A 248 -2.02 -15.32 -5.02
C ALA A 248 -2.65 -13.95 -4.69
N ALA A 249 -2.21 -12.89 -5.37
CA ALA A 249 -2.75 -11.54 -5.21
C ALA A 249 -4.28 -11.50 -5.46
N ARG A 250 -4.76 -12.08 -6.56
CA ARG A 250 -6.19 -12.20 -6.87
C ARG A 250 -6.99 -12.88 -5.75
N ARG A 251 -6.52 -14.03 -5.26
CA ARG A 251 -7.19 -14.78 -4.18
C ARG A 251 -7.22 -14.02 -2.85
N LEU A 252 -6.19 -13.23 -2.56
CA LEU A 252 -6.10 -12.38 -1.37
C LEU A 252 -7.04 -11.16 -1.48
N ALA A 253 -7.10 -10.50 -2.64
CA ALA A 253 -8.02 -9.40 -2.91
C ALA A 253 -9.51 -9.83 -2.79
N VAL A 254 -9.87 -10.99 -3.33
CA VAL A 254 -11.22 -11.57 -3.16
C VAL A 254 -11.53 -11.81 -1.67
N ARG A 255 -10.58 -12.38 -0.91
CA ARG A 255 -10.76 -12.59 0.53
C ARG A 255 -10.87 -11.29 1.32
N ALA A 256 -10.21 -10.21 0.89
CA ALA A 256 -10.35 -8.90 1.52
C ALA A 256 -11.75 -8.33 1.32
N ALA A 257 -12.29 -8.38 0.10
CA ALA A 257 -13.67 -7.96 -0.21
C ALA A 257 -14.77 -8.83 0.44
N GLN A 258 -14.39 -10.00 0.95
CA GLN A 258 -15.23 -10.86 1.82
C GLN A 258 -15.06 -10.54 3.32
N ALA A 259 -13.93 -9.93 3.72
CA ALA A 259 -13.65 -9.56 5.11
C ALA A 259 -14.23 -8.18 5.47
N ASP A 260 -14.20 -7.21 4.55
CA ASP A 260 -14.83 -5.90 4.70
C ASP A 260 -15.26 -5.33 3.34
N ARG A 261 -16.37 -4.59 3.33
CA ARG A 261 -16.96 -3.92 2.17
C ARG A 261 -17.16 -2.41 2.36
N ARG A 262 -16.83 -1.87 3.54
CA ARG A 262 -16.88 -0.43 3.84
C ARG A 262 -15.88 0.34 3.00
N TRP A 263 -16.07 1.67 2.95
CA TRP A 263 -15.38 2.56 2.02
C TRP A 263 -13.85 2.36 1.99
N ARG A 264 -13.19 2.22 3.14
CA ARG A 264 -11.73 2.14 3.22
C ARG A 264 -11.18 0.84 2.61
N ALA A 265 -11.85 -0.28 2.88
CA ALA A 265 -11.54 -1.58 2.28
C ALA A 265 -11.87 -1.60 0.79
N ALA A 266 -13.01 -1.02 0.38
CA ALA A 266 -13.43 -0.92 -1.02
C ALA A 266 -12.45 -0.08 -1.88
N VAL A 267 -12.02 1.08 -1.37
CA VAL A 267 -11.04 1.96 -2.05
C VAL A 267 -9.69 1.26 -2.21
N ARG A 268 -9.16 0.66 -1.13
CA ARG A 268 -7.88 -0.06 -1.16
C ARG A 268 -7.96 -1.33 -2.01
N GLY A 269 -9.11 -1.99 -2.04
CA GLY A 269 -9.42 -3.10 -2.96
C GLY A 269 -9.43 -2.67 -4.43
N GLY A 270 -9.97 -1.50 -4.74
CA GLY A 270 -9.94 -0.92 -6.09
C GLY A 270 -8.51 -0.61 -6.56
N TRP A 271 -7.63 -0.13 -5.68
CA TRP A 271 -6.20 0.05 -6.01
C TRP A 271 -5.53 -1.29 -6.35
N VAL A 272 -5.67 -2.29 -5.48
CA VAL A 272 -5.07 -3.62 -5.69
C VAL A 272 -5.65 -4.31 -6.92
N ALA A 273 -6.94 -4.14 -7.23
CA ALA A 273 -7.54 -4.65 -8.45
C ALA A 273 -6.95 -3.99 -9.71
N ALA A 274 -6.83 -2.65 -9.73
CA ALA A 274 -6.20 -1.94 -10.84
C ALA A 274 -4.73 -2.36 -11.05
N GLU A 275 -3.95 -2.45 -9.97
CA GLU A 275 -2.56 -2.94 -10.01
C GLU A 275 -2.49 -4.38 -10.55
N ILE A 276 -3.42 -5.27 -10.16
CA ILE A 276 -3.51 -6.66 -10.65
C ILE A 276 -3.83 -6.74 -12.15
N GLU A 277 -4.67 -5.85 -12.68
CA GLU A 277 -5.01 -5.88 -14.11
C GLU A 277 -3.88 -5.28 -14.98
N LEU A 278 -3.28 -4.16 -14.54
CA LEU A 278 -2.08 -3.57 -15.16
C LEU A 278 -0.92 -4.58 -15.24
N ALA A 279 -0.52 -5.14 -14.10
CA ALA A 279 0.57 -6.12 -14.03
C ALA A 279 0.23 -7.47 -14.70
N GLY A 280 -1.04 -7.68 -15.08
CA GLY A 280 -1.48 -8.82 -15.87
C GLY A 280 -1.72 -8.50 -17.35
N GLY A 281 -1.36 -7.31 -17.85
CA GLY A 281 -1.49 -6.95 -19.26
C GLY A 281 -2.92 -6.65 -19.75
N ARG A 282 -3.83 -6.20 -18.87
CA ARG A 282 -5.17 -5.70 -19.25
C ARG A 282 -5.42 -4.29 -18.70
N PRO A 283 -4.80 -3.24 -19.27
CA PRO A 283 -4.99 -1.87 -18.77
C PRO A 283 -6.43 -1.35 -18.77
N PRO A 284 -7.30 -1.62 -19.78
CA PRO A 284 -8.70 -1.17 -19.75
C PRO A 284 -9.48 -1.70 -18.53
N ASP A 285 -9.23 -2.95 -18.14
CA ASP A 285 -9.87 -3.57 -16.96
C ASP A 285 -9.41 -2.93 -15.64
N ALA A 286 -8.27 -2.24 -15.62
CA ALA A 286 -7.77 -1.52 -14.46
C ALA A 286 -8.49 -0.18 -14.21
N VAL A 287 -9.07 0.43 -15.26
CA VAL A 287 -9.66 1.77 -15.17
C VAL A 287 -10.93 1.76 -14.32
N ALA A 288 -11.81 0.77 -14.50
CA ALA A 288 -13.06 0.66 -13.74
C ALA A 288 -12.88 0.57 -12.20
N PRO A 289 -12.03 -0.33 -11.64
CA PRO A 289 -11.79 -0.38 -10.20
C PRO A 289 -11.05 0.86 -9.67
N ALA A 290 -10.13 1.46 -10.45
CA ALA A 290 -9.46 2.70 -10.06
C ALA A 290 -10.43 3.90 -10.00
N ARG A 291 -11.32 4.02 -10.99
CA ARG A 291 -12.35 5.07 -11.09
C ARG A 291 -13.34 4.98 -9.93
N ARG A 292 -13.79 3.77 -9.58
CA ARG A 292 -14.63 3.53 -8.39
C ARG A 292 -13.91 3.81 -7.07
N ALA A 293 -12.61 3.53 -6.96
CA ALA A 293 -11.84 3.89 -5.76
C ALA A 293 -11.76 5.42 -5.56
N LEU A 294 -11.60 6.18 -6.65
CA LEU A 294 -11.59 7.65 -6.60
C LEU A 294 -12.97 8.22 -6.25
N GLU A 295 -14.04 7.67 -6.85
CA GLU A 295 -15.43 8.02 -6.55
C GLU A 295 -15.75 7.84 -5.06
N ILE A 296 -15.55 6.64 -4.51
CA ILE A 296 -15.83 6.33 -3.09
C ILE A 296 -14.99 7.22 -2.16
N ALA A 297 -13.71 7.44 -2.47
CA ALA A 297 -12.85 8.29 -1.65
C ALA A 297 -13.30 9.77 -1.68
N ARG A 298 -13.76 10.29 -2.82
CA ARG A 298 -14.33 11.64 -2.93
C ARG A 298 -15.65 11.77 -2.17
N VAL A 299 -16.57 10.81 -2.31
CA VAL A 299 -17.86 10.80 -1.60
C VAL A 299 -17.69 10.71 -0.07
N ARG A 300 -16.68 9.99 0.42
CA ARG A 300 -16.33 9.96 1.86
C ARG A 300 -15.70 11.26 2.37
N GLY A 301 -15.24 12.14 1.48
CA GLY A 301 -14.38 13.29 1.79
C GLY A 301 -12.94 12.90 2.15
N ALA A 302 -12.50 11.68 1.85
CA ALA A 302 -11.27 11.10 2.38
C ALA A 302 -10.00 11.64 1.68
N ARG A 303 -9.54 12.84 2.07
CA ARG A 303 -8.48 13.66 1.46
C ARG A 303 -7.34 12.84 0.81
N ARG A 304 -6.55 12.17 1.66
CA ARG A 304 -5.42 11.31 1.29
C ARG A 304 -5.79 10.13 0.37
N HIS A 305 -6.97 9.54 0.56
CA HIS A 305 -7.42 8.39 -0.21
C HIS A 305 -7.88 8.82 -1.61
N ALA A 306 -8.45 10.02 -1.76
CA ALA A 306 -8.78 10.59 -3.06
C ALA A 306 -7.50 10.85 -3.87
N VAL A 307 -6.46 11.44 -3.26
CA VAL A 307 -5.15 11.66 -3.91
C VAL A 307 -4.52 10.35 -4.40
N LYS A 308 -4.38 9.32 -3.54
CA LYS A 308 -3.81 8.02 -3.99
C LYS A 308 -4.68 7.33 -5.04
N SER A 309 -6.01 7.49 -4.99
CA SER A 309 -6.90 6.94 -6.02
C SER A 309 -6.78 7.68 -7.36
N ALA A 310 -6.57 9.00 -7.35
CA ALA A 310 -6.32 9.79 -8.54
C ALA A 310 -5.00 9.40 -9.21
N ILE A 311 -3.94 9.15 -8.43
CA ILE A 311 -2.67 8.63 -8.95
C ILE A 311 -2.86 7.26 -9.62
N VAL A 312 -3.56 6.32 -8.97
CA VAL A 312 -3.81 4.98 -9.53
C VAL A 312 -4.69 5.05 -10.79
N LEU A 313 -5.69 5.92 -10.81
CA LEU A 313 -6.53 6.15 -11.99
C LEU A 313 -5.74 6.80 -13.13
N GLY A 314 -4.88 7.79 -12.86
CA GLY A 314 -4.01 8.40 -13.88
C GLY A 314 -3.13 7.36 -14.58
N VAL A 315 -2.47 6.48 -13.83
CA VAL A 315 -1.69 5.36 -14.38
C VAL A 315 -2.57 4.40 -15.21
N ALA A 316 -3.78 4.08 -14.73
CA ALA A 316 -4.68 3.18 -15.44
C ALA A 316 -5.19 3.80 -16.76
N LEU A 317 -5.55 5.09 -16.76
CA LEU A 317 -5.97 5.84 -17.95
C LEU A 317 -4.86 5.85 -18.99
N THR A 318 -3.63 6.26 -18.61
CA THR A 318 -2.45 6.23 -19.48
C THR A 318 -2.26 4.86 -20.13
N ALA A 319 -2.21 3.80 -19.32
CA ALA A 319 -1.92 2.47 -19.83
C ALA A 319 -3.05 1.90 -20.71
N ALA A 320 -4.28 2.38 -20.55
CA ALA A 320 -5.42 2.07 -21.41
C ALA A 320 -5.53 2.95 -22.66
N GLY A 321 -4.74 4.04 -22.77
CA GLY A 321 -4.88 5.05 -23.82
C GLY A 321 -6.09 5.99 -23.64
N GLU A 322 -6.69 6.04 -22.44
CA GLU A 322 -7.77 6.99 -22.11
C GLU A 322 -7.19 8.38 -21.76
N GLY A 323 -7.87 9.44 -22.21
CA GLY A 323 -7.50 10.83 -21.90
C GLY A 323 -7.82 11.27 -20.47
N GLY A 324 -7.40 12.48 -20.11
CA GLY A 324 -7.63 13.09 -18.79
C GLY A 324 -6.64 12.69 -17.70
N ALA A 325 -5.60 11.90 -18.04
CA ALA A 325 -4.60 11.42 -17.08
C ALA A 325 -3.70 12.54 -16.53
N ILE A 326 -3.25 13.47 -17.39
CA ILE A 326 -2.31 14.54 -17.02
C ILE A 326 -3.00 15.55 -16.09
N GLU A 327 -4.21 15.97 -16.42
CA GLU A 327 -5.02 16.90 -15.63
C GLU A 327 -5.37 16.32 -14.26
N LEU A 328 -5.72 15.03 -14.22
CA LEU A 328 -6.00 14.30 -12.98
C LEU A 328 -4.75 14.18 -12.08
N LEU A 329 -3.58 13.94 -12.67
CA LEU A 329 -2.32 13.80 -11.94
C LEU A 329 -1.72 15.14 -11.50
N GLY A 330 -1.87 16.20 -12.30
CA GLY A 330 -1.55 17.57 -11.91
C GLY A 330 -2.37 18.00 -10.68
N ALA A 331 -3.69 17.86 -10.75
CA ALA A 331 -4.57 18.13 -9.62
C ALA A 331 -4.26 17.24 -8.40
N ALA A 332 -3.88 15.97 -8.60
CA ALA A 332 -3.47 15.09 -7.50
C ALA A 332 -2.12 15.49 -6.87
N LEU A 333 -1.20 16.06 -7.64
CA LEU A 333 0.08 16.57 -7.15
C LEU A 333 -0.12 17.86 -6.33
N GLU A 334 -0.82 18.86 -6.88
CA GLU A 334 -1.15 20.11 -6.19
C GLU A 334 -1.85 19.84 -4.85
N GLU A 335 -2.82 18.93 -4.86
CA GLU A 335 -3.58 18.52 -3.68
C GLU A 335 -2.72 17.70 -2.69
N ALA A 336 -1.74 16.93 -3.16
CA ALA A 336 -0.77 16.27 -2.29
C ALA A 336 0.16 17.28 -1.59
N GLU A 337 0.62 18.32 -2.30
CA GLU A 337 1.48 19.37 -1.76
C GLU A 337 0.75 20.23 -0.74
N LYS A 338 -0.45 20.70 -1.09
CA LYS A 338 -1.33 21.53 -0.25
C LYS A 338 -1.64 20.94 1.14
N TYR A 339 -1.64 19.61 1.24
CA TYR A 339 -1.91 18.88 2.49
C TYR A 339 -0.67 18.17 3.08
N GLU A 340 0.55 18.55 2.65
CA GLU A 340 1.84 18.00 3.11
C GLU A 340 1.92 16.46 2.98
N LEU A 341 1.21 15.86 2.02
CA LEU A 341 1.12 14.42 1.80
C LEU A 341 2.36 13.88 1.09
N HIS A 342 3.55 14.17 1.63
CA HIS A 342 4.85 13.88 1.01
C HIS A 342 4.99 12.42 0.55
N SER A 343 4.38 11.45 1.25
CA SER A 343 4.37 10.03 0.85
C SER A 343 3.69 9.74 -0.50
N LEU A 344 2.85 10.67 -0.97
CA LEU A 344 2.16 10.66 -2.27
C LEU A 344 2.71 11.74 -3.22
N THR A 345 3.15 12.90 -2.72
CA THR A 345 3.69 14.01 -3.54
C THR A 345 4.82 13.55 -4.47
N TRP A 346 5.82 12.81 -3.96
CA TRP A 346 6.92 12.35 -4.82
C TRP A 346 6.46 11.32 -5.87
N VAL A 347 5.44 10.51 -5.54
CA VAL A 347 4.86 9.53 -6.46
C VAL A 347 4.06 10.21 -7.56
N ALA A 348 3.23 11.21 -7.20
CA ALA A 348 2.49 12.01 -8.17
C ALA A 348 3.46 12.73 -9.11
N ALA A 349 4.48 13.41 -8.57
CA ALA A 349 5.52 14.05 -9.37
C ALA A 349 6.25 13.05 -10.27
N GLN A 350 6.62 11.86 -9.77
CA GLN A 350 7.26 10.85 -10.61
C GLN A 350 6.36 10.40 -11.77
N VAL A 351 5.11 10.03 -11.50
CA VAL A 351 4.19 9.57 -12.55
C VAL A 351 3.88 10.68 -13.55
N THR A 352 3.71 11.94 -13.12
CA THR A 352 3.51 13.07 -14.05
C THR A 352 4.76 13.30 -14.92
N ALA A 353 5.97 13.08 -14.41
CA ALA A 353 7.20 13.21 -15.19
C ALA A 353 7.35 12.18 -16.32
N ASP A 354 6.66 11.06 -16.22
CA ASP A 354 6.66 9.98 -17.20
C ASP A 354 5.54 10.19 -18.26
N LEU A 355 4.78 11.31 -18.17
CA LEU A 355 3.65 11.67 -19.04
C LEU A 355 3.81 13.04 -19.68
N ASP A 356 4.03 14.08 -18.87
CA ASP A 356 4.36 15.42 -19.35
C ASP A 356 5.87 15.47 -19.66
N THR A 357 6.20 14.99 -20.85
CA THR A 357 7.58 14.96 -21.37
C THR A 357 8.16 16.36 -21.57
N GLY A 358 7.31 17.40 -21.72
CA GLY A 358 7.74 18.79 -21.83
C GLY A 358 8.26 19.37 -20.52
N HIS A 359 7.70 18.94 -19.38
CA HIS A 359 8.11 19.39 -18.05
C HIS A 359 8.77 18.27 -17.19
N ALA A 360 9.14 17.14 -17.79
CA ALA A 360 9.60 15.95 -17.09
C ALA A 360 10.74 16.20 -16.08
N GLU A 361 11.73 17.05 -16.37
CA GLU A 361 12.80 17.34 -15.41
C GLU A 361 12.34 18.19 -14.21
N ARG A 362 11.35 19.09 -14.37
CA ARG A 362 10.73 19.82 -13.25
C ARG A 362 10.08 18.82 -12.29
N TYR A 363 9.34 17.86 -12.84
CA TYR A 363 8.66 16.83 -12.07
C TYR A 363 9.63 15.80 -11.45
N ARG A 364 10.68 15.36 -12.17
CA ARG A 364 11.76 14.52 -11.62
C ARG A 364 12.58 15.22 -10.55
N PHE A 365 12.85 16.51 -10.69
CA PHE A 365 13.50 17.31 -9.63
C PHE A 365 12.63 17.31 -8.37
N ARG A 366 11.34 17.66 -8.50
CA ARG A 366 10.40 17.70 -7.37
C ARG A 366 10.18 16.33 -6.72
N SER A 367 10.12 15.26 -7.52
CA SER A 367 10.11 13.86 -7.06
C SER A 367 11.32 13.58 -6.17
N ARG A 368 12.54 13.82 -6.67
CA ARG A 368 13.81 13.61 -5.94
C ARG A 368 13.92 14.46 -4.67
N GLU A 369 13.53 15.73 -4.73
CA GLU A 369 13.54 16.65 -3.59
C GLU A 369 12.65 16.15 -2.44
N VAL A 370 11.38 15.85 -2.72
CA VAL A 370 10.43 15.40 -1.70
C VAL A 370 10.78 14.00 -1.21
N LEU A 371 11.22 13.10 -2.10
CA LEU A 371 11.71 11.77 -1.73
C LEU A 371 12.92 11.86 -0.79
N HIS A 372 13.90 12.73 -1.06
CA HIS A 372 15.02 12.97 -0.15
C HIS A 372 14.54 13.45 1.22
N ALA A 373 13.59 14.40 1.25
CA ALA A 373 12.97 14.89 2.48
C ALA A 373 12.16 13.80 3.25
N VAL A 374 11.68 12.75 2.57
CA VAL A 374 11.08 11.56 3.19
C VAL A 374 12.16 10.60 3.72
N LEU A 375 13.22 10.34 2.95
CA LEU A 375 14.30 9.42 3.33
C LEU A 375 15.12 9.95 4.52
N GLN A 376 15.37 11.25 4.60
CA GLN A 376 15.95 11.93 5.79
C GLN A 376 15.08 11.80 7.06
N ARG A 377 13.82 11.37 6.92
CA ARG A 377 12.87 11.17 8.02
C ARG A 377 12.43 9.71 8.14
N ALA A 378 13.16 8.79 7.51
CA ALA A 378 12.94 7.36 7.54
C ALA A 378 13.82 6.65 8.58
N ASP A 379 13.44 5.44 8.99
CA ASP A 379 14.29 4.61 9.87
C ASP A 379 15.36 3.85 9.06
N PRO A 380 16.46 3.37 9.68
CA PRO A 380 17.56 2.71 8.95
C PRO A 380 17.17 1.45 8.16
N CYS A 381 16.09 0.76 8.54
CA CYS A 381 15.58 -0.39 7.77
C CYS A 381 14.85 0.09 6.50
N VAL A 382 14.11 1.19 6.58
CA VAL A 382 13.52 1.86 5.39
C VAL A 382 14.59 2.44 4.47
N MET A 383 15.63 3.10 5.01
CA MET A 383 16.71 3.64 4.18
C MET A 383 17.46 2.56 3.40
N ARG A 384 17.69 1.39 4.03
CA ARG A 384 18.26 0.22 3.34
C ARG A 384 17.34 -0.27 2.22
N ILE A 385 16.06 -0.50 2.54
CA ILE A 385 15.03 -0.90 1.57
C ILE A 385 15.01 0.05 0.36
N ALA A 386 15.03 1.36 0.58
CA ALA A 386 14.99 2.36 -0.48
C ALA A 386 16.23 2.34 -1.39
N ARG A 387 17.43 2.10 -0.83
CA ARG A 387 18.69 1.97 -1.59
C ARG A 387 18.79 0.67 -2.38
N GLU A 388 18.10 -0.38 -1.95
CA GLU A 388 18.05 -1.70 -2.61
C GLU A 388 16.87 -1.83 -3.61
N SER A 389 16.06 -0.78 -3.77
CA SER A 389 14.77 -0.85 -4.46
C SER A 389 14.82 -0.31 -5.89
N PRO A 390 14.41 -1.09 -6.91
CA PRO A 390 14.25 -0.60 -8.28
C PRO A 390 13.02 0.32 -8.44
N TRP A 391 12.19 0.47 -7.39
CA TRP A 391 10.98 1.31 -7.38
C TRP A 391 11.24 2.72 -6.82
N VAL A 392 12.50 3.04 -6.50
CA VAL A 392 12.91 4.32 -5.89
C VAL A 392 13.93 4.99 -6.82
N PRO A 393 13.66 6.23 -7.30
CA PRO A 393 14.58 6.97 -8.16
C PRO A 393 16.01 7.05 -7.62
N ALA A 394 16.99 6.75 -8.48
CA ALA A 394 18.41 6.76 -8.14
C ALA A 394 18.90 8.18 -7.75
N GLY A 395 19.85 8.24 -6.81
CA GLY A 395 20.44 9.50 -6.34
C GLY A 395 19.64 10.25 -5.27
N ALA A 396 18.63 9.62 -4.65
CA ALA A 396 17.73 10.29 -3.69
C ALA A 396 18.19 10.29 -2.21
N GLY A 397 19.28 9.61 -1.84
CA GLY A 397 19.72 9.52 -0.43
C GLY A 397 21.02 8.75 -0.22
#